data_AF-A0A376MPM4-F1
#
_entry.id   AF-A0A376MPM4-F1
#
_cell.length_a   1.000
_cell.length_b   1.000
_cell.length_c   1.000
_cell.angle_alpha   90.00
_cell.angle_beta   90.00
_cell.angle_gamma   90.00
#
_symmetry.space_group_name_H-M   'P 1'
#
loop_
_entity.id
_entity.type
_entity.pdbx_description
1 polymer ?
#
loop_
_entity_poly.entity_id
_entity_poly.type
_entity_poly.pdbx_seq_one_letter_code
_entity_poly.pdbx_strand_id
1 'polypeptide(L)'
;MYFPHVDGGFTRYKMVETSQCVPYPAKADEKVMAFAEPLAVAIHAAHQAGELQGKRVFISGVGPIGCLIVSAVKTLGAAEIVCADVSPRSLSLGKEMGADVLVNPQNDDMDHWKAEKGYFDVSFEVSGHPSSVNTCLEVTRARGVMVQVGMGGAMADSQ
;
A
#
# COMPACT_ATOMS: atom_id res chain seq x y z
N MET A 1 18.85 8.45 -7.59
CA MET A 1 19.03 9.51 -6.58
C MET A 1 19.47 10.77 -7.31
N TYR A 2 18.85 11.93 -7.06
CA TYR A 2 19.29 13.17 -7.70
C TYR A 2 20.72 13.51 -7.25
N PHE A 3 21.56 13.86 -8.22
CA PHE A 3 22.92 14.35 -7.99
C PHE A 3 23.07 15.72 -8.68
N PRO A 4 23.35 16.81 -7.95
CA PRO A 4 23.53 16.87 -6.49
C PRO A 4 22.22 16.60 -5.72
N HIS A 5 22.36 16.29 -4.43
CA HIS A 5 21.23 16.08 -3.53
C HIS A 5 20.38 17.36 -3.39
N VAL A 6 19.09 17.19 -3.09
CA VAL A 6 18.15 18.29 -2.84
C VAL A 6 17.70 18.25 -1.38
N ASP A 7 17.67 19.41 -0.71
CA ASP A 7 17.28 19.51 0.69
C ASP A 7 15.82 19.09 0.95
N GLY A 8 15.56 18.52 2.13
CA GLY A 8 14.25 18.00 2.56
C GLY A 8 13.24 19.07 3.01
N GLY A 9 12.13 18.63 3.63
CA GLY A 9 11.05 19.50 4.11
C GLY A 9 11.15 19.95 5.58
N PHE A 10 12.10 19.43 6.35
CA PHE A 10 12.29 19.79 7.76
C PHE A 10 13.05 21.11 7.92
N THR A 11 12.40 22.19 7.51
CA THR A 11 12.91 23.56 7.52
C THR A 11 11.75 24.53 7.73
N ARG A 12 12.05 25.75 8.20
CA ARG A 12 11.03 26.83 8.30
C ARG A 12 10.60 27.35 6.93
N TYR A 13 11.51 27.31 5.95
CA TYR A 13 11.27 27.81 4.60
C TYR A 13 12.00 26.92 3.58
N LYS A 14 11.35 26.66 2.46
CA LYS A 14 11.90 25.89 1.34
C LYS A 14 11.54 26.58 0.03
N MET A 15 12.53 26.76 -0.85
CA MET A 15 12.24 27.12 -2.23
C MET A 15 11.75 25.87 -2.97
N VAL A 16 10.62 26.01 -3.64
CA VAL A 16 10.01 24.96 -4.47
C VAL A 16 9.60 25.56 -5.81
N GLU A 17 9.53 24.73 -6.82
CA GLU A 17 8.99 25.16 -8.11
C GLU A 17 7.50 25.45 -7.98
N THR A 18 7.01 26.48 -8.69
CA THR A 18 5.57 26.83 -8.63
C THR A 18 4.69 25.67 -9.08
N SER A 19 5.19 24.82 -9.98
CA SER A 19 4.52 23.59 -10.44
C SER A 19 4.34 22.52 -9.35
N GLN A 20 5.06 22.60 -8.24
CA GLN A 20 4.95 21.70 -7.09
C GLN A 20 3.92 22.20 -6.05
N CYS A 21 3.41 23.43 -6.21
CA CYS A 21 2.43 24.02 -5.31
C CYS A 21 1.01 23.77 -5.82
N VAL A 22 0.29 22.87 -5.15
CA VAL A 22 -1.13 22.62 -5.44
C VAL A 22 -2.00 23.39 -4.44
N PRO A 23 -2.90 24.28 -4.88
CA PRO A 23 -3.78 25.01 -3.97
C PRO A 23 -4.80 24.06 -3.34
N TYR A 24 -5.13 24.30 -2.07
CA TYR A 24 -6.17 23.58 -1.35
C TYR A 24 -7.04 24.57 -0.55
N PRO A 25 -8.28 24.20 -0.16
CA PRO A 25 -9.16 25.10 0.56
C PRO A 25 -8.54 25.57 1.89
N ALA A 26 -8.59 26.88 2.16
CA ALA A 26 -8.01 27.47 3.38
C ALA A 26 -8.61 26.95 4.70
N LYS A 27 -9.76 26.26 4.65
CA LYS A 27 -10.41 25.63 5.80
C LYS A 27 -10.00 24.17 6.02
N ALA A 28 -9.25 23.57 5.09
CA ALA A 28 -8.77 22.21 5.26
C ALA A 28 -7.70 22.16 6.35
N ASP A 29 -7.69 21.08 7.13
CA ASP A 29 -6.66 20.86 8.15
C ASP A 29 -5.30 20.64 7.48
N GLU A 30 -4.33 21.50 7.78
CA GLU A 30 -2.96 21.41 7.26
C GLU A 30 -2.31 20.06 7.56
N LYS A 31 -2.64 19.44 8.71
CA LYS A 31 -2.13 18.12 9.08
C LYS A 31 -2.65 17.02 8.16
N VAL A 32 -3.87 17.16 7.65
CA VAL A 32 -4.42 16.24 6.65
C VAL A 32 -3.78 16.51 5.30
N MET A 33 -3.59 17.77 4.93
CA MET A 33 -2.95 18.13 3.67
C MET A 33 -1.48 17.69 3.58
N ALA A 34 -0.79 17.56 4.71
CA ALA A 34 0.54 16.96 4.76
C ALA A 34 0.59 15.51 4.23
N PHE A 35 -0.55 14.79 4.24
CA PHE A 35 -0.67 13.45 3.66
C PHE A 35 -0.93 13.46 2.16
N ALA A 36 -1.01 14.60 1.49
CA ALA A 36 -1.26 14.67 0.05
C ALA A 36 -0.20 13.88 -0.76
N GLU A 37 1.08 13.98 -0.38
CA GLU A 37 2.17 13.25 -1.03
C GLU A 37 2.08 11.73 -0.81
N PRO A 38 1.99 11.21 0.43
CA PRO A 38 1.89 9.76 0.61
C PRO A 38 0.57 9.19 0.07
N LEU A 39 -0.51 9.98 0.04
CA LEU A 39 -1.75 9.60 -0.61
C LEU A 39 -1.58 9.50 -2.14
N ALA A 40 -0.80 10.39 -2.75
CA ALA A 40 -0.49 10.31 -4.18
C ALA A 40 0.25 9.01 -4.52
N VAL A 41 1.15 8.53 -3.65
CA VAL A 41 1.78 7.20 -3.79
C VAL A 41 0.73 6.08 -3.78
N ALA A 42 -0.21 6.11 -2.82
CA ALA A 42 -1.26 5.11 -2.72
C ALA A 42 -2.22 5.11 -3.94
N ILE A 43 -2.62 6.29 -4.41
CA ILE A 43 -3.44 6.44 -5.62
C ILE A 43 -2.69 5.94 -6.85
N HIS A 44 -1.39 6.26 -6.97
CA HIS A 44 -0.56 5.77 -8.06
C HIS A 44 -0.49 4.25 -8.05
N ALA A 45 -0.24 3.62 -6.90
CA ALA A 45 -0.22 2.17 -6.76
C ALA A 45 -1.57 1.56 -7.16
N ALA A 46 -2.69 2.13 -6.69
CA ALA A 46 -4.02 1.66 -7.04
C ALA A 46 -4.29 1.74 -8.56
N HIS A 47 -3.82 2.79 -9.24
CA HIS A 47 -3.92 2.88 -10.70
C HIS A 47 -3.04 1.87 -11.43
N GLN A 48 -1.83 1.55 -10.91
CA GLN A 48 -0.98 0.50 -11.49
C GLN A 48 -1.64 -0.89 -11.42
N ALA A 49 -2.54 -1.12 -10.46
CA ALA A 49 -3.29 -2.37 -10.36
C ALA A 49 -4.40 -2.52 -11.43
N GLY A 50 -4.80 -1.43 -12.10
CA GLY A 50 -5.89 -1.40 -13.06
C GLY A 50 -7.27 -1.21 -12.42
N GLU A 51 -8.32 -1.77 -13.04
CA GLU A 51 -9.71 -1.64 -12.56
C GLU A 51 -9.94 -2.45 -11.28
N LEU A 52 -10.41 -1.77 -10.23
CA LEU A 52 -10.58 -2.32 -8.88
C LEU A 52 -12.04 -2.57 -8.49
N GLN A 53 -13.01 -2.04 -9.26
CA GLN A 53 -14.43 -2.24 -8.97
C GLN A 53 -14.78 -3.74 -8.94
N GLY A 54 -15.31 -4.19 -7.81
CA GLY A 54 -15.72 -5.58 -7.60
C GLY A 54 -14.58 -6.57 -7.38
N LYS A 55 -13.33 -6.11 -7.25
CA LYS A 55 -12.15 -6.98 -7.09
C LYS A 55 -11.92 -7.37 -5.63
N ARG A 56 -11.31 -8.55 -5.44
CA ARG A 56 -10.77 -8.99 -4.15
C ARG A 56 -9.32 -8.58 -4.07
N VAL A 57 -8.99 -7.80 -3.05
CA VAL A 57 -7.70 -7.14 -2.89
C VAL A 57 -7.01 -7.63 -1.63
N PHE A 58 -5.74 -8.02 -1.76
CA PHE A 58 -4.86 -8.32 -0.64
C PHE A 58 -3.82 -7.22 -0.45
N ILE A 59 -3.57 -6.79 0.78
CA ILE A 59 -2.56 -5.77 1.09
C ILE A 59 -1.66 -6.33 2.18
N SER A 60 -0.38 -6.54 1.87
CA SER A 60 0.63 -7.00 2.81
C SER A 60 1.52 -5.85 3.27
N GLY A 61 1.42 -5.53 4.56
CA GLY A 61 1.99 -4.33 5.17
C GLY A 61 0.93 -3.23 5.30
N VAL A 62 0.57 -2.91 6.53
CA VAL A 62 -0.49 -1.95 6.90
C VAL A 62 0.10 -0.80 7.72
N GLY A 63 1.31 -0.38 7.36
CA GLY A 63 1.88 0.89 7.80
C GLY A 63 1.18 2.10 7.17
N PRO A 64 1.75 3.30 7.26
CA PRO A 64 1.12 4.52 6.72
C PRO A 64 0.70 4.40 5.25
N ILE A 65 1.58 3.87 4.37
CA ILE A 65 1.26 3.68 2.95
C ILE A 65 0.18 2.61 2.76
N GLY A 66 0.27 1.48 3.46
CA GLY A 66 -0.72 0.41 3.37
C GLY A 66 -2.11 0.87 3.80
N CYS A 67 -2.20 1.64 4.88
CA CYS A 67 -3.44 2.28 5.33
C CYS A 67 -4.05 3.19 4.26
N LEU A 68 -3.24 4.00 3.58
CA LEU A 68 -3.71 4.86 2.49
C LEU A 68 -4.14 4.04 1.27
N ILE A 69 -3.45 2.93 0.97
CA ILE A 69 -3.86 2.00 -0.10
C ILE A 69 -5.22 1.36 0.23
N VAL A 70 -5.45 0.91 1.47
CA VAL A 70 -6.78 0.40 1.91
C VAL A 70 -7.88 1.41 1.59
N SER A 71 -7.66 2.68 1.96
CA SER A 71 -8.63 3.75 1.71
C SER A 71 -8.84 4.01 0.21
N ALA A 72 -7.75 4.00 -0.58
CA ALA A 72 -7.80 4.20 -2.02
C ALA A 72 -8.58 3.07 -2.73
N VAL A 73 -8.24 1.81 -2.47
CA VAL A 73 -8.90 0.67 -3.15
C VAL A 73 -10.36 0.52 -2.73
N LYS A 74 -10.69 0.86 -1.47
CA LYS A 74 -12.08 0.93 -1.01
C LYS A 74 -12.87 1.99 -1.75
N THR A 75 -12.29 3.18 -1.93
CA THR A 75 -12.90 4.28 -2.68
C THR A 75 -13.10 3.93 -4.14
N LEU A 76 -12.22 3.10 -4.71
CA LEU A 76 -12.29 2.60 -6.08
C LEU A 76 -13.19 1.35 -6.23
N GLY A 77 -13.89 0.94 -5.18
CA GLY A 77 -14.95 -0.06 -5.26
C GLY A 77 -14.49 -1.52 -5.15
N ALA A 78 -13.33 -1.80 -4.55
CA ALA A 78 -12.95 -3.16 -4.17
C ALA A 78 -14.09 -3.85 -3.38
N ALA A 79 -14.39 -5.10 -3.72
CA ALA A 79 -15.48 -5.86 -3.08
C ALA A 79 -15.05 -6.52 -1.76
N GLU A 80 -13.76 -6.81 -1.62
CA GLU A 80 -13.17 -7.42 -0.43
C GLU A 80 -11.74 -6.92 -0.29
N ILE A 81 -11.39 -6.48 0.92
CA ILE A 81 -10.05 -6.00 1.27
C ILE A 81 -9.54 -6.81 2.45
N VAL A 82 -8.50 -7.61 2.20
CA VAL A 82 -7.81 -8.40 3.22
C VAL A 82 -6.45 -7.80 3.48
N CYS A 83 -6.17 -7.49 4.74
CA CYS A 83 -4.93 -6.87 5.17
C CYS A 83 -4.09 -7.82 6.03
N ALA A 84 -2.80 -7.91 5.73
CA ALA A 84 -1.84 -8.68 6.51
C ALA A 84 -0.74 -7.78 7.11
N ASP A 85 -0.52 -7.89 8.42
CA ASP A 85 0.57 -7.22 9.13
C ASP A 85 0.90 -7.98 10.43
N VAL A 86 2.16 -7.98 10.84
CA VAL A 86 2.60 -8.63 12.08
C VAL A 86 2.25 -7.78 13.32
N SER A 87 2.04 -6.48 13.14
CA SER A 87 1.72 -5.52 14.19
C SER A 87 0.20 -5.43 14.40
N PRO A 88 -0.31 -5.78 15.60
CA PRO A 88 -1.73 -5.62 15.92
C PRO A 88 -2.23 -4.18 15.77
N ARG A 89 -1.36 -3.20 16.06
CA ARG A 89 -1.65 -1.77 15.89
C ARG A 89 -1.82 -1.39 14.42
N SER A 90 -1.00 -1.95 13.54
CA SER A 90 -1.12 -1.70 12.09
C SER A 90 -2.43 -2.29 11.57
N LEU A 91 -2.78 -3.51 12.01
CA LEU A 91 -4.05 -4.15 11.67
C LEU A 91 -5.26 -3.33 12.16
N SER A 92 -5.23 -2.81 13.39
CA SER A 92 -6.34 -1.99 13.91
C SER A 92 -6.56 -0.72 13.08
N LEU A 93 -5.47 -0.06 12.66
CA LEU A 93 -5.54 1.08 11.74
C LEU A 93 -6.08 0.65 10.37
N GLY A 94 -5.64 -0.49 9.83
CA GLY A 94 -6.20 -1.05 8.59
C GLY A 94 -7.72 -1.22 8.66
N LYS A 95 -8.24 -1.66 9.81
CA LYS A 95 -9.68 -1.79 10.02
C LYS A 95 -10.40 -0.46 9.98
N GLU A 96 -9.86 0.55 10.67
CA GLU A 96 -10.38 1.91 10.67
C GLU A 96 -10.37 2.54 9.26
N MET A 97 -9.34 2.25 8.45
CA MET A 97 -9.24 2.70 7.06
C MET A 97 -10.18 1.94 6.11
N GLY A 98 -10.73 0.80 6.56
CA GLY A 98 -11.83 0.12 5.89
C GLY A 98 -11.56 -1.29 5.39
N ALA A 99 -10.52 -1.97 5.89
CA ALA A 99 -10.28 -3.38 5.61
C ALA A 99 -11.43 -4.27 6.11
N ASP A 100 -11.73 -5.34 5.38
CA ASP A 100 -12.78 -6.29 5.73
C ASP A 100 -12.25 -7.35 6.69
N VAL A 101 -11.11 -7.95 6.33
CA VAL A 101 -10.43 -9.01 7.10
C VAL A 101 -9.00 -8.57 7.45
N LEU A 102 -8.56 -8.91 8.66
CA LEU A 102 -7.24 -8.62 9.18
C LEU A 102 -6.56 -9.94 9.55
N VAL A 103 -5.31 -10.10 9.14
CA VAL A 103 -4.57 -11.33 9.40
C VAL A 103 -3.16 -11.03 9.86
N ASN A 104 -2.70 -11.72 10.90
CA ASN A 104 -1.32 -11.76 11.29
C ASN A 104 -0.65 -12.99 10.67
N PRO A 105 0.21 -12.85 9.65
CA PRO A 105 0.79 -13.98 8.93
C PRO A 105 1.73 -14.85 9.79
N GLN A 106 2.06 -14.45 11.02
CA GLN A 106 2.82 -15.28 11.96
C GLN A 106 1.94 -16.22 12.80
N ASN A 107 0.65 -15.87 12.97
CA ASN A 107 -0.23 -16.54 13.94
C ASN A 107 -1.45 -17.17 13.28
N ASP A 108 -1.85 -16.68 12.11
CA ASP A 108 -3.10 -17.04 11.46
C ASP A 108 -2.84 -17.85 10.19
N ASP A 109 -3.76 -18.75 9.87
CA ASP A 109 -3.72 -19.58 8.67
C ASP A 109 -4.13 -18.78 7.42
N MET A 110 -3.33 -18.92 6.36
CA MET A 110 -3.48 -18.25 5.07
C MET A 110 -3.73 -19.25 3.92
N ASP A 111 -3.71 -20.55 4.19
CA ASP A 111 -3.63 -21.60 3.17
C ASP A 111 -4.83 -21.58 2.21
N HIS A 112 -6.02 -21.24 2.71
CA HIS A 112 -7.21 -21.11 1.88
C HIS A 112 -7.03 -20.08 0.75
N TRP A 113 -6.35 -18.95 0.99
CA TRP A 113 -6.12 -17.94 -0.04
C TRP A 113 -4.99 -18.29 -1.00
N LYS A 114 -4.15 -19.27 -0.64
CA LYS A 114 -3.08 -19.80 -1.50
C LYS A 114 -3.53 -20.99 -2.34
N ALA A 115 -4.62 -21.64 -1.94
CA ALA A 115 -5.20 -22.77 -2.65
C ALA A 115 -5.55 -22.42 -4.12
N GLU A 116 -5.56 -23.45 -4.99
CA GLU A 116 -5.99 -23.33 -6.39
C GLU A 116 -5.27 -22.21 -7.20
N LYS A 117 -3.99 -21.98 -6.91
CA LYS A 117 -3.14 -20.94 -7.53
C LYS A 117 -3.56 -19.51 -7.18
N GLY A 118 -3.94 -19.29 -5.93
CA GLY A 118 -4.23 -17.98 -5.37
C GLY A 118 -5.71 -17.56 -5.50
N TYR A 119 -6.11 -16.64 -4.63
CA TYR A 119 -7.49 -16.21 -4.48
C TYR A 119 -7.74 -14.77 -4.96
N PHE A 120 -6.82 -13.84 -4.71
CA PHE A 120 -7.05 -12.41 -4.92
C PHE A 120 -6.83 -11.98 -6.36
N ASP A 121 -7.64 -11.03 -6.82
CA ASP A 121 -7.50 -10.42 -8.15
C ASP A 121 -6.28 -9.50 -8.20
N VAL A 122 -6.04 -8.78 -7.11
CA VAL A 122 -4.95 -7.82 -6.95
C VAL A 122 -4.28 -8.02 -5.59
N SER A 123 -2.96 -7.99 -5.53
CA SER A 123 -2.21 -7.84 -4.29
C SER A 123 -1.31 -6.61 -4.31
N PHE A 124 -1.17 -5.96 -3.16
CA PHE A 124 -0.22 -4.89 -2.91
C PHE A 124 0.82 -5.37 -1.88
N GLU A 125 2.08 -5.42 -2.30
CA GLU A 125 3.20 -5.64 -1.39
C GLU A 125 3.72 -4.27 -0.94
N VAL A 126 3.62 -3.97 0.35
CA VAL A 126 3.90 -2.63 0.90
C VAL A 126 4.96 -2.69 2.01
N SER A 127 5.28 -3.88 2.51
CA SER A 127 6.22 -4.07 3.61
C SER A 127 7.69 -3.99 3.18
N GLY A 128 8.00 -4.34 1.92
CA GLY A 128 9.35 -4.52 1.41
C GLY A 128 10.05 -5.78 1.93
N HIS A 129 9.36 -6.66 2.66
CA HIS A 129 9.96 -7.85 3.23
C HIS A 129 9.92 -9.04 2.23
N PRO A 130 11.01 -9.79 2.02
CA PRO A 130 11.02 -10.90 1.04
C PRO A 130 9.91 -11.94 1.26
N SER A 131 9.56 -12.26 2.50
CA SER A 131 8.45 -13.20 2.77
C SER A 131 7.07 -12.62 2.40
N SER A 132 6.91 -11.30 2.43
CA SER A 132 5.67 -10.63 2.02
C SER A 132 5.53 -10.65 0.49
N VAL A 133 6.63 -10.46 -0.24
CA VAL A 133 6.69 -10.65 -1.71
C VAL A 133 6.22 -12.05 -2.08
N ASN A 134 6.79 -13.09 -1.46
CA ASN A 134 6.39 -14.48 -1.71
C ASN A 134 4.91 -14.71 -1.37
N THR A 135 4.44 -14.20 -0.24
CA THR A 135 3.03 -14.31 0.17
C THR A 135 2.11 -13.67 -0.87
N CYS A 136 2.42 -12.46 -1.35
CA CYS A 136 1.64 -11.78 -2.38
C CYS A 136 1.60 -12.59 -3.68
N LEU A 137 2.71 -13.20 -4.10
CA LEU A 137 2.74 -14.09 -5.28
C LEU A 137 1.86 -15.32 -5.10
N GLU A 138 1.87 -15.94 -3.92
CA GLU A 138 1.10 -17.17 -3.65
C GLU A 138 -0.41 -16.91 -3.54
N VAL A 139 -0.82 -15.79 -2.96
CA VAL A 139 -2.24 -15.48 -2.77
C VAL A 139 -2.87 -14.79 -3.98
N THR A 140 -2.07 -14.27 -4.92
CA THR A 140 -2.58 -13.67 -6.16
C THR A 140 -2.97 -14.75 -7.14
N ARG A 141 -4.22 -14.71 -7.61
CA ARG A 141 -4.73 -15.72 -8.53
C ARG A 141 -4.01 -15.71 -9.87
N ALA A 142 -4.11 -16.80 -10.62
CA ALA A 142 -3.68 -16.82 -12.02
C ALA A 142 -4.32 -15.67 -12.83
N ARG A 143 -3.48 -14.92 -13.57
CA ARG A 143 -3.83 -13.68 -14.29
C ARG A 143 -4.25 -12.49 -13.39
N GLY A 144 -3.99 -12.57 -12.09
CA GLY A 144 -4.07 -11.43 -11.19
C GLY A 144 -2.88 -10.49 -11.33
N VAL A 145 -2.92 -9.36 -10.62
CA VAL A 145 -1.88 -8.34 -10.63
C VAL A 145 -1.28 -8.19 -9.24
N MET A 146 0.04 -8.26 -9.14
CA MET A 146 0.75 -7.86 -7.93
C MET A 146 1.43 -6.51 -8.18
N VAL A 147 1.18 -5.54 -7.31
CA VAL A 147 1.86 -4.24 -7.31
C VAL A 147 2.83 -4.20 -6.15
N GLN A 148 4.12 -4.15 -6.45
CA GLN A 148 5.16 -3.97 -5.45
C GLN A 148 5.38 -2.47 -5.19
N VAL A 149 5.09 -2.06 -3.96
CA VAL A 149 5.24 -0.70 -3.44
C VAL A 149 6.36 -0.65 -2.40
N GLY A 150 6.46 -1.70 -1.58
CA GLY A 150 7.49 -1.85 -0.57
C GLY A 150 8.89 -1.95 -1.19
N MET A 151 9.82 -1.14 -0.68
CA MET A 151 11.22 -1.17 -1.09
C MET A 151 12.01 -2.02 -0.10
N GLY A 152 12.35 -3.24 -0.50
CA GLY A 152 13.23 -4.14 0.25
C GLY A 152 14.72 -3.89 0.00
N GLY A 153 15.56 -4.60 0.75
CA GLY A 153 16.98 -4.70 0.42
C GLY A 153 17.20 -5.42 -0.91
N ALA A 154 18.41 -5.31 -1.48
CA ALA A 154 18.76 -6.08 -2.67
C ALA A 154 18.48 -7.57 -2.41
N MET A 155 17.71 -8.20 -3.29
CA MET A 155 17.59 -9.65 -3.30
C MET A 155 19.00 -10.20 -3.50
N ALA A 156 19.48 -11.02 -2.57
CA ALA A 156 20.76 -11.69 -2.77
C ALA A 156 20.66 -12.51 -4.05
N ASP A 157 21.64 -12.35 -4.96
CA ASP A 157 21.72 -13.18 -6.14
C ASP A 157 21.71 -14.65 -5.68
N SER A 158 20.74 -15.42 -6.17
CA SER A 158 20.73 -16.86 -5.98
C SER A 158 21.95 -17.44 -6.69
N GLN A 159 22.99 -17.79 -5.92
CA GLN A 159 24.03 -18.72 -6.36
C GLN A 159 23.47 -20.13 -6.45
#